data_AF-A0A962ZD47-F1
#
_entry.id   AF-A0A962ZD47-F1
#
_cell.length_a   1.000
_cell.length_b   1.000
_cell.length_c   1.000
_cell.angle_alpha   90.00
_cell.angle_beta   90.00
_cell.angle_gamma   90.00
#
_symmetry.space_group_name_H-M   'P 1'
#
loop_
_entity.id
_entity.type
_entity.pdbx_description
1 polymer ?
#
loop_
_entity_poly.entity_id
_entity_poly.type
_entity_poly.pdbx_seq_one_letter_code
_entity_poly.pdbx_strand_id
1 'polypeptide(L)'
;QQHGFMHAGLATAVLDTACGYAALTLAAAGDDVLTAEFKVNFLSPATQPQFLARGRVIRAGRLLSVVEGDVLGFGHAGGQQDGIIRMQATMILLSRERAPASVASHD
;
A
#
# COMPACT_ATOMS: atom_id res chain seq x y z
N GLN A 1 -22.51 -2.55 4.60
CA GLN A 1 -21.52 -1.70 3.89
C GLN A 1 -21.71 -0.19 4.17
N GLN A 2 -22.76 0.29 4.86
CA GLN A 2 -22.94 1.71 5.22
C GLN A 2 -23.28 1.92 6.71
N HIS A 3 -22.30 1.74 7.61
CA HIS A 3 -22.48 1.99 9.06
C HIS A 3 -21.48 3.03 9.62
N GLY A 4 -21.02 3.97 8.79
CA GLY A 4 -20.11 5.03 9.21
C GLY A 4 -18.64 4.61 9.38
N PHE A 5 -18.27 3.41 8.91
CA PHE A 5 -16.89 2.93 8.91
C PHE A 5 -16.24 3.08 7.54
N MET A 6 -14.91 3.25 7.50
CA MET A 6 -14.15 3.28 6.26
C MET A 6 -14.40 2.02 5.41
N HIS A 7 -14.64 2.21 4.11
CA HIS A 7 -14.86 1.12 3.17
C HIS A 7 -13.59 0.27 3.04
N ALA A 8 -13.72 -1.04 3.27
CA ALA A 8 -12.59 -1.98 3.26
C ALA A 8 -11.83 -1.99 1.93
N GLY A 9 -12.52 -1.93 0.79
CA GLY A 9 -11.88 -1.92 -0.54
C GLY A 9 -11.04 -0.66 -0.79
N LEU A 10 -11.55 0.49 -0.36
CA LEU A 10 -10.86 1.78 -0.49
C LEU A 10 -9.62 1.82 0.40
N ALA A 11 -9.78 1.40 1.67
CA ALA A 11 -8.66 1.34 2.60
C ALA A 11 -7.56 0.40 2.08
N THR A 12 -7.95 -0.76 1.53
CA THR A 12 -7.01 -1.72 0.96
C THR A 12 -6.28 -1.13 -0.25
N ALA A 13 -6.98 -0.48 -1.18
CA ALA A 13 -6.36 0.12 -2.37
C ALA A 13 -5.37 1.24 -2.02
N VAL A 14 -5.73 2.12 -1.07
CA VAL A 14 -4.86 3.19 -0.59
C VAL A 14 -3.63 2.61 0.14
N LEU A 15 -3.83 1.57 0.95
CA LEU A 15 -2.74 0.93 1.67
C LEU A 15 -1.79 0.17 0.73
N ASP A 16 -2.32 -0.51 -0.29
CA ASP A 16 -1.53 -1.16 -1.33
C ASP A 16 -0.68 -0.14 -2.11
N THR A 17 -1.27 1.01 -2.44
CA THR A 17 -0.56 2.13 -3.07
C THR A 17 0.59 2.63 -2.18
N ALA A 18 0.37 2.77 -0.86
CA ALA A 18 1.42 3.16 0.07
C ALA A 18 2.55 2.12 0.15
N CYS A 19 2.22 0.83 0.09
CA CYS A 19 3.20 -0.25 0.02
C CYS A 19 4.01 -0.21 -1.30
N GLY A 20 3.34 0.05 -2.43
CA GLY A 20 3.99 0.18 -3.73
C GLY A 20 4.99 1.34 -3.74
N TYR A 21 4.58 2.52 -3.27
CA TYR A 21 5.49 3.67 -3.15
C TYR A 21 6.66 3.40 -2.20
N ALA A 22 6.42 2.71 -1.08
CA ALA A 22 7.51 2.31 -0.21
C ALA A 22 8.53 1.41 -0.95
N ALA A 23 8.08 0.44 -1.74
CA ALA A 23 8.97 -0.38 -2.55
C ALA A 23 9.72 0.43 -3.62
N LEU A 24 9.04 1.38 -4.28
CA LEU A 24 9.67 2.27 -5.28
C LEU A 24 10.82 3.11 -4.70
N THR A 25 10.78 3.48 -3.42
CA THR A 25 11.87 4.27 -2.80
C THR A 25 13.22 3.54 -2.78
N LEU A 26 13.21 2.21 -2.92
CA LEU A 26 14.42 1.37 -2.96
C LEU A 26 14.65 0.73 -4.33
N ALA A 27 13.80 1.02 -5.32
CA ALA A 27 13.97 0.55 -6.69
C ALA A 27 15.06 1.36 -7.42
N ALA A 28 15.66 0.77 -8.46
CA ALA A 28 16.59 1.52 -9.29
C ALA A 28 15.86 2.60 -10.10
N ALA A 29 16.58 3.66 -10.48
CA ALA A 29 15.99 4.73 -11.27
C ALA A 29 15.42 4.19 -12.59
N GLY A 30 14.13 4.42 -12.82
CA GLY A 30 13.41 3.96 -14.00
C GLY A 30 12.76 2.57 -13.88
N ASP A 31 13.00 1.84 -12.80
CA ASP A 31 12.23 0.64 -12.49
C ASP A 31 10.83 0.99 -11.98
N ASP A 32 9.90 0.05 -12.12
CA ASP A 32 8.53 0.16 -11.62
C ASP A 32 8.21 -0.98 -10.64
N VAL A 33 7.08 -0.89 -9.95
CA VAL A 33 6.61 -1.94 -9.03
C VAL A 33 5.19 -2.38 -9.35
N LEU A 34 4.93 -3.66 -9.14
CA LEU A 34 3.59 -4.24 -9.25
C LEU A 34 3.30 -5.12 -8.04
N THR A 35 2.09 -5.02 -7.50
CA THR A 35 1.65 -5.93 -6.43
C THR A 35 1.49 -7.35 -6.97
N ALA A 36 2.17 -8.32 -6.38
CA ALA A 36 2.01 -9.75 -6.68
C ALA A 36 0.89 -10.38 -5.84
N GLU A 37 0.90 -10.09 -4.54
CA GLU A 37 -0.12 -10.51 -3.59
C GLU A 37 -0.11 -9.59 -2.37
N PHE A 38 -1.22 -9.58 -1.64
CA PHE A 38 -1.23 -9.08 -0.28
C PHE A 38 -2.24 -9.85 0.58
N LYS A 39 -2.04 -9.76 1.88
CA LYS A 39 -3.02 -10.09 2.91
C LYS A 39 -3.29 -8.84 3.76
N VAL A 40 -4.57 -8.48 3.90
CA VAL A 40 -5.01 -7.40 4.79
C VAL A 40 -5.78 -7.96 6.01
N ASN A 41 -5.60 -7.34 7.17
CA ASN A 41 -6.36 -7.56 8.39
C ASN A 41 -7.02 -6.25 8.83
N PHE A 42 -8.31 -6.28 9.14
CA PHE A 42 -9.02 -5.16 9.76
C PHE A 42 -9.13 -5.45 11.26
N LEU A 43 -8.26 -4.85 12.05
CA LEU A 43 -8.06 -5.20 13.46
C LEU A 43 -9.00 -4.44 14.40
N SER A 44 -9.45 -3.25 13.99
CA SER A 44 -10.44 -2.45 14.73
C SER A 44 -11.32 -1.60 13.78
N PRO A 45 -12.49 -1.13 14.24
CA PRO A 45 -13.37 -0.30 13.43
C PRO A 45 -12.72 1.05 13.06
N ALA A 46 -12.63 1.33 11.76
CA ALA A 46 -12.13 2.59 11.23
C ALA A 46 -13.22 3.69 11.32
N THR A 47 -13.28 4.36 12.47
CA THR A 47 -14.31 5.38 12.84
C THR A 47 -13.80 6.80 12.89
N GLN A 48 -12.49 6.97 12.76
CA GLN A 48 -11.81 8.25 12.89
C GLN A 48 -12.14 9.16 11.69
N PRO A 49 -12.15 10.49 11.88
CA PRO A 49 -12.40 11.44 10.80
C PRO A 49 -11.26 11.50 9.77
N GLN A 50 -10.04 11.10 10.15
CA GLN A 50 -8.86 11.14 9.30
C GLN A 50 -8.03 9.88 9.47
N PHE A 51 -7.38 9.46 8.38
CA PHE A 51 -6.54 8.27 8.36
C PHE A 51 -5.24 8.53 7.60
N LEU A 52 -4.18 7.83 8.01
CA LEU A 52 -2.90 7.78 7.31
C LEU A 52 -2.59 6.33 6.96
N ALA A 53 -2.43 6.04 5.67
CA ALA A 53 -1.86 4.79 5.20
C ALA A 53 -0.34 4.95 5.05
N ARG A 54 0.42 4.04 5.64
CA ARG A 54 1.88 4.06 5.61
C ARG A 54 2.40 2.70 5.17
N GLY A 55 3.33 2.69 4.23
CA GLY A 55 4.06 1.50 3.80
C GLY A 55 5.51 1.53 4.30
N ARG A 56 6.10 0.35 4.51
CA ARG A 56 7.51 0.17 4.88
C ARG A 56 8.06 -1.11 4.28
N VAL A 57 9.19 -1.02 3.59
CA VAL A 57 9.90 -2.20 3.08
C VAL A 57 10.49 -2.99 4.25
N ILE A 58 10.14 -4.27 4.32
CA ILE A 58 10.71 -5.23 5.29
C ILE A 58 11.96 -5.88 4.71
N ARG A 59 11.90 -6.22 3.42
CA ARG A 59 13.01 -6.82 2.70
C ARG A 59 12.96 -6.42 1.24
N ALA A 60 14.00 -5.75 0.77
CA ALA A 60 14.22 -5.50 -0.66
C ALA A 60 14.99 -6.67 -1.28
N GLY A 61 14.44 -7.26 -2.33
CA GLY A 61 15.08 -8.31 -3.11
C GLY A 61 15.24 -7.90 -4.58
N ARG A 62 15.95 -8.72 -5.36
CA ARG A 62 16.22 -8.41 -6.78
C ARG A 62 14.98 -8.40 -7.66
N LEU A 63 14.00 -9.25 -7.36
CA LEU A 63 12.73 -9.36 -8.08
C LEU A 63 11.54 -9.08 -7.17
N LEU A 64 11.58 -9.57 -5.93
CA LEU A 64 10.49 -9.45 -4.98
C LEU A 64 10.91 -8.60 -3.79
N SER A 65 10.05 -7.67 -3.39
CA SER A 65 10.17 -6.90 -2.16
C SER A 65 8.99 -7.21 -1.24
N VAL A 66 9.29 -7.55 0.01
CA VAL A 66 8.27 -7.74 1.05
C VAL A 66 8.05 -6.41 1.76
N VAL A 67 6.80 -5.98 1.82
CA VAL A 67 6.39 -4.69 2.35
C VAL A 67 5.29 -4.91 3.40
N GLU A 68 5.34 -4.15 4.48
CA GLU A 68 4.22 -4.03 5.41
C GLU A 68 3.57 -2.67 5.28
N GLY A 69 2.26 -2.64 5.48
CA GLY A 69 1.49 -1.41 5.58
C GLY A 69 0.62 -1.37 6.83
N ASP A 70 0.42 -0.17 7.37
CA ASP A 70 -0.57 0.11 8.40
C ASP A 70 -1.42 1.34 8.11
N VAL A 71 -2.67 1.29 8.59
CA VAL A 71 -3.56 2.45 8.68
C VAL A 71 -3.65 2.91 10.12
N LEU A 72 -3.35 4.18 10.31
CA LEU A 72 -3.49 4.93 11.56
C LEU A 72 -4.72 5.83 11.44
N GLY A 73 -5.49 5.97 12.51
CA GLY A 73 -6.63 6.89 12.57
C GLY A 73 -6.33 8.05 13.53
N PHE A 74 -6.82 9.24 13.20
CA PHE A 74 -6.66 10.45 14.02
C PHE A 74 -8.02 11.01 14.40
N GLY A 75 -8.26 11.19 15.70
CA GLY A 75 -9.47 11.82 16.23
C GLY A 75 -9.43 13.35 16.12
N HIS A 76 -10.59 13.99 16.31
CA HIS A 76 -10.74 15.46 16.24
C HIS A 76 -9.83 16.25 17.22
N ALA A 77 -9.45 15.64 18.34
CA ALA A 77 -8.56 16.22 19.34
C ALA A 77 -7.08 15.80 19.16
N GLY A 78 -6.71 15.23 18.02
CA GLY A 78 -5.34 14.79 17.71
C GLY A 78 -4.94 13.43 18.32
N GLY A 79 -5.87 12.71 18.95
CA GLY A 79 -5.61 11.35 19.45
C GLY A 79 -5.37 10.38 18.30
N GLN A 80 -4.23 9.67 18.33
CA GLN A 80 -3.84 8.69 17.34
C GLN A 80 -4.24 7.28 17.79
N GLN A 81 -4.86 6.52 16.89
CA GLN A 81 -5.11 5.09 17.06
C GLN A 81 -4.33 4.31 16.01
N ASP A 82 -3.40 3.49 16.48
CA ASP A 82 -2.55 2.67 15.63
C ASP A 82 -3.20 1.33 15.29
N GLY A 83 -2.73 0.73 14.20
CA GLY A 83 -3.06 -0.65 13.87
C GLY A 83 -4.53 -0.89 13.57
N ILE A 84 -5.23 0.07 12.95
CA ILE A 84 -6.64 -0.10 12.55
C ILE A 84 -6.73 -1.17 11.45
N ILE A 85 -5.81 -1.08 10.48
CA ILE A 85 -5.69 -2.00 9.35
C ILE A 85 -4.22 -2.34 9.18
N ARG A 86 -3.90 -3.61 8.93
CA ARG A 86 -2.53 -4.09 8.69
C ARG A 86 -2.46 -4.90 7.40
N MET A 87 -1.46 -4.63 6.59
CA MET A 87 -1.19 -5.34 5.33
C MET A 87 0.22 -5.91 5.34
N GLN A 88 0.37 -7.12 4.80
CA GLN A 88 1.64 -7.61 4.28
C GLN A 88 1.45 -7.83 2.78
N ALA A 89 2.35 -7.29 1.97
CA ALA A 89 2.31 -7.37 0.52
C ALA A 89 3.66 -7.81 -0.04
N THR A 90 3.61 -8.47 -1.19
CA THR A 90 4.78 -8.78 -2.00
C THR A 90 4.70 -7.96 -3.28
N MET A 91 5.74 -7.16 -3.54
CA MET A 91 5.89 -6.33 -4.74
C MET A 91 6.89 -6.98 -5.69
N ILE A 92 6.57 -7.03 -6.98
CA ILE A 92 7.49 -7.37 -8.07
C ILE A 92 8.16 -6.08 -8.55
N LEU A 93 9.49 -6.08 -8.66
CA LEU A 93 10.26 -5.05 -9.33
C LEU A 93 10.30 -5.33 -10.84
N LEU A 94 9.87 -4.38 -11.64
CA LEU A 94 9.87 -4.45 -13.09
C LEU A 94 10.98 -3.54 -13.62
N SER A 95 12.01 -4.16 -14.20
CA SER A 95 13.07 -3.39 -14.84
C SER A 95 12.59 -2.82 -16.17
N ARG A 96 12.81 -1.53 -16.40
CA ARG A 96 12.47 -0.85 -17.65
C ARG A 96 13.12 -1.48 -18.89
N GLU A 97 14.30 -2.09 -18.72
CA GLU A 97 15.00 -2.80 -19.81
C GLU A 97 14.35 -4.14 -20.19
N ARG A 98 13.48 -4.68 -19.32
CA ARG A 98 12.73 -5.93 -19.55
C ARG A 98 11.23 -5.72 -19.78
N ALA A 99 10.73 -4.49 -19.64
CA ALA A 99 9.36 -4.18 -19.96
C ALA A 99 9.18 -4.24 -21.49
N PRO A 100 8.25 -5.06 -22.03
CA PRO A 100 7.95 -5.01 -23.46
C PRO A 100 7.49 -3.60 -23.82
N ALA A 101 8.07 -3.04 -24.88
CA ALA A 101 7.63 -1.76 -25.42
C ALA A 101 6.21 -1.92 -26.00
N SER A 102 5.18 -1.63 -25.19
CA SER A 102 3.89 -1.06 -25.62
C SER A 102 2.82 -1.22 -24.53
N VAL A 103 2.35 -0.09 -23.99
CA VAL A 103 0.95 0.31 -24.13
C VAL A 103 0.99 1.82 -24.42
N ALA A 104 1.21 2.17 -25.68
CA ALA A 104 0.98 3.53 -26.14
C ALA A 104 -0.54 3.75 -26.19
N SER A 105 -1.00 4.79 -25.48
CA SER A 105 -2.19 5.59 -25.77
C SER A 105 -3.41 4.88 -26.37
N HIS A 106 -4.43 4.63 -25.56
CA HIS A 106 -5.80 4.75 -26.05
C HIS A 106 -6.23 6.21 -25.84
N ASP A 107 -6.16 6.97 -26.94
CA ASP A 107 -7.11 8.07 -27.18
C ASP A 107 -8.55 7.54 -27.12
#